data_AF-W2HNV7-F1
#
_entry.id   AF-W2HNV7-F1
#
_cell.length_a   1.000
_cell.length_b   1.000
_cell.length_c   1.000
_cell.angle_alpha   90.00
_cell.angle_beta   90.00
_cell.angle_gamma   90.00
#
_symmetry.space_group_name_H-M   'P 1'
#
loop_
_entity.id
_entity.type
_entity.pdbx_description
1 polymer ?
#
loop_
_entity_poly.entity_id
_entity_poly.type
_entity_poly.pdbx_seq_one_letter_code
_entity_poly.pdbx_strand_id
1 'polypeptide(L)'
;MLVNLSCPKQTTRAKKAARKKAATVAQEDSELYAQNLSLTSIETALSSEATYVTSAAVLSKFHMVDYGFKFKTPTARTISSLPATKPVITADSITHILRSDQIDTCYRKVVALQRKLNTVSENALAVNIPGFGVYSTKPLRTMKAWHAATKTNKLVEKALTWVNTIDFTLAMPSPFKVDEHPELIAKVKSIPLSSRKAELLDLVGKTCLSDDNINTVMAKLFGPRSNVMIVDPWLIGSIESNNSR
;
A
#
# COMPACT_ATOMS: atom_id res chain seq x y z
N MET A 1 37.50 19.81 -36.45
CA MET A 1 37.71 18.89 -35.32
C MET A 1 36.34 18.44 -34.80
N LEU A 2 35.94 17.20 -35.07
CA LEU A 2 34.72 16.60 -34.54
C LEU A 2 35.02 15.96 -33.18
N VAL A 3 34.44 16.50 -32.11
CA VAL A 3 34.54 15.95 -30.76
C VAL A 3 33.57 14.79 -30.66
N ASN A 4 34.10 13.56 -30.64
CA ASN A 4 33.35 12.37 -30.29
C ASN A 4 32.96 12.42 -28.80
N LEU A 5 31.69 12.73 -28.52
CA LEU A 5 31.08 12.55 -27.20
C LEU A 5 30.85 11.04 -26.97
N SER A 6 31.83 10.39 -26.34
CA SER A 6 31.72 9.02 -25.90
C SER A 6 30.76 8.91 -24.70
N CYS A 7 29.70 8.13 -24.88
CA CYS A 7 28.74 7.78 -23.83
C CYS A 7 29.46 7.05 -22.67
N PRO A 8 29.20 7.36 -21.37
CA PRO A 8 29.96 6.78 -20.27
C PRO A 8 29.75 5.25 -20.20
N LYS A 9 30.84 4.49 -20.38
CA LYS A 9 30.83 3.03 -20.20
C LYS A 9 30.57 2.70 -18.73
N GLN A 10 29.48 1.97 -18.43
CA GLN A 10 29.23 1.42 -17.09
C GLN A 10 30.46 0.66 -16.57
N THR A 11 30.93 1.03 -15.39
CA THR A 11 32.11 0.43 -14.75
C THR A 11 31.87 -1.05 -14.46
N THR A 12 32.93 -1.86 -14.49
CA THR A 12 32.90 -3.31 -14.18
C THR A 12 32.25 -3.60 -12.82
N ARG A 13 32.40 -2.68 -11.87
CA ARG A 13 31.78 -2.71 -10.53
C ARG A 13 30.26 -2.57 -10.58
N ALA A 14 29.73 -1.67 -11.41
CA ALA A 14 28.28 -1.51 -11.61
C ALA A 14 27.66 -2.78 -12.23
N LYS A 15 28.34 -3.40 -13.20
CA LYS A 15 27.90 -4.67 -13.80
C LYS A 15 27.89 -5.83 -12.80
N LYS A 16 28.93 -5.93 -11.95
CA LYS A 16 28.99 -6.94 -10.87
C LYS A 16 27.88 -6.74 -9.83
N ALA A 17 27.61 -5.49 -9.46
CA ALA A 17 26.51 -5.15 -8.54
C ALA A 17 25.13 -5.50 -9.15
N ALA A 18 24.90 -5.17 -10.43
CA ALA A 18 23.66 -5.53 -11.12
C ALA A 18 23.45 -7.05 -11.22
N ARG A 19 24.50 -7.82 -11.51
CA ARG A 19 24.44 -9.29 -11.53
C ARG A 19 24.13 -9.88 -10.16
N LYS A 20 24.80 -9.39 -9.10
CA LYS A 20 24.53 -9.84 -7.72
C LYS A 20 23.07 -9.57 -7.34
N LYS A 21 22.57 -8.39 -7.68
CA LYS A 21 21.18 -7.99 -7.42
C LYS A 21 20.18 -8.86 -8.17
N ALA A 22 20.41 -9.14 -9.46
CA ALA A 22 19.56 -10.04 -10.23
C ALA A 22 19.54 -11.47 -9.67
N ALA A 23 20.68 -11.97 -9.18
CA ALA A 23 20.74 -13.28 -8.52
C ALA A 23 19.96 -13.32 -7.20
N THR A 24 19.98 -12.23 -6.41
CA THR A 24 19.18 -12.13 -5.19
C THR A 24 17.68 -12.14 -5.49
N VAL A 25 17.22 -11.34 -6.46
CA VAL A 25 15.79 -11.33 -6.86
C VAL A 25 15.33 -12.70 -7.36
N ALA A 26 16.15 -13.38 -8.16
CA ALA A 26 15.84 -14.74 -8.63
C ALA A 26 15.78 -15.76 -7.49
N GLN A 27 16.64 -15.61 -6.48
CA GLN A 27 16.62 -16.44 -5.29
C GLN A 27 15.35 -16.19 -4.45
N GLU A 28 14.97 -14.93 -4.22
CA GLU A 28 13.75 -14.55 -3.52
C GLU A 28 12.50 -15.11 -4.22
N ASP A 29 12.41 -14.98 -5.54
CA ASP A 29 11.31 -15.56 -6.34
C ASP A 29 11.30 -17.10 -6.23
N SER A 30 12.47 -17.74 -6.25
CA SER A 30 12.58 -19.20 -6.07
C SER A 30 12.15 -19.65 -4.67
N GLU A 31 12.41 -18.86 -3.64
CA GLU A 31 12.01 -19.15 -2.26
C GLU A 31 10.50 -18.98 -2.05
N LEU A 32 9.89 -17.95 -2.67
CA LEU A 32 8.44 -17.79 -2.67
C LEU A 32 7.76 -18.95 -3.40
N TYR A 33 8.29 -19.35 -4.55
CA TYR A 33 7.80 -20.51 -5.29
C TYR A 33 7.92 -21.80 -4.46
N ALA A 34 9.05 -22.03 -3.80
CA ALA A 34 9.25 -23.18 -2.92
C ALA A 34 8.31 -23.19 -1.72
N GLN A 35 7.87 -22.02 -1.25
CA GLN A 35 6.88 -21.87 -0.18
C GLN A 35 5.43 -21.87 -0.68
N ASN A 36 5.18 -22.10 -1.97
CA ASN A 36 3.87 -22.00 -2.62
C ASN A 36 3.18 -20.63 -2.37
N LEU A 37 3.98 -19.57 -2.32
CA LEU A 37 3.51 -18.20 -2.12
C LEU A 37 3.34 -17.49 -3.46
N SER A 38 2.13 -17.04 -3.71
CA SER A 38 1.75 -16.29 -4.92
C SER A 38 0.73 -15.22 -4.56
N LEU A 39 0.28 -14.48 -5.57
CA LEU A 39 -0.77 -13.49 -5.40
C LEU A 39 -2.06 -14.12 -4.86
N THR A 40 -2.33 -15.41 -5.13
CA THR A 40 -3.44 -16.16 -4.51
C THR A 40 -3.30 -16.22 -2.99
N SER A 41 -2.08 -16.41 -2.46
CA SER A 41 -1.83 -16.41 -1.03
C SER A 41 -2.11 -15.04 -0.40
N ILE A 42 -1.84 -13.95 -1.13
CA ILE A 42 -2.22 -12.59 -0.72
C ILE A 42 -3.73 -12.42 -0.73
N GLU A 43 -4.44 -12.89 -1.76
CA GLU A 43 -5.91 -12.83 -1.80
C GLU A 43 -6.54 -13.51 -0.57
N THR A 44 -6.02 -14.68 -0.20
CA THR A 44 -6.47 -15.40 1.00
C THR A 44 -6.13 -14.64 2.29
N ALA A 45 -4.90 -14.12 2.40
CA ALA A 45 -4.45 -13.37 3.58
C ALA A 45 -5.19 -12.04 3.77
N LEU A 46 -5.72 -11.45 2.68
CA LEU A 46 -6.46 -10.19 2.68
C LEU A 46 -7.97 -10.38 2.54
N SER A 47 -8.50 -11.54 2.94
CA SER A 47 -9.95 -11.74 3.07
C SER A 47 -10.59 -10.70 4.01
N SER A 48 -11.92 -10.60 4.01
CA SER A 48 -12.68 -9.48 4.60
C SER A 48 -12.41 -9.19 6.10
N GLU A 49 -11.78 -10.12 6.82
CA GLU A 49 -11.46 -10.02 8.25
C GLU A 49 -9.96 -10.07 8.54
N ALA A 50 -9.12 -9.74 7.56
CA ALA A 50 -7.68 -9.70 7.74
C ALA A 50 -7.28 -8.69 8.84
N THR A 51 -6.53 -9.18 9.83
CA THR A 51 -5.94 -8.40 10.92
C THR A 51 -4.42 -8.55 10.88
N TYR A 52 -3.71 -7.82 11.74
CA TYR A 52 -2.27 -8.02 11.90
C TYR A 52 -1.92 -9.48 12.23
N VAL A 53 -2.69 -10.10 13.14
CA VAL A 53 -2.44 -11.48 13.60
C VAL A 53 -2.58 -12.49 12.45
N THR A 54 -3.60 -12.34 11.62
CA THR A 54 -3.93 -13.34 10.61
C THR A 54 -3.14 -13.18 9.31
N SER A 55 -2.62 -11.99 9.02
CA SER A 55 -2.08 -11.68 7.68
C SER A 55 -0.63 -11.19 7.67
N ALA A 56 -0.11 -10.58 8.73
CA ALA A 56 1.20 -9.91 8.69
C ALA A 56 2.35 -10.85 8.31
N ALA A 57 2.35 -12.08 8.84
CA ALA A 57 3.38 -13.07 8.56
C ALA A 57 3.40 -13.57 7.10
N VAL A 58 2.25 -13.56 6.40
CA VAL A 58 2.18 -13.92 4.98
C VAL A 58 2.59 -12.72 4.14
N LEU A 59 2.03 -11.54 4.43
CA LEU A 59 2.25 -10.33 3.63
C LEU A 59 3.71 -9.87 3.66
N SER A 60 4.41 -10.04 4.79
CA SER A 60 5.81 -9.64 4.96
C SER A 60 6.81 -10.45 4.14
N LYS A 61 6.41 -11.62 3.62
CA LYS A 61 7.26 -12.46 2.77
C LYS A 61 7.35 -11.94 1.34
N PHE A 62 6.36 -11.16 0.90
CA PHE A 62 6.33 -10.62 -0.46
C PHE A 62 7.18 -9.36 -0.57
N HIS A 63 7.83 -9.22 -1.72
CA HIS A 63 8.69 -8.09 -2.01
C HIS A 63 8.16 -7.31 -3.22
N MET A 64 8.40 -6.00 -3.19
CA MET A 64 8.12 -5.14 -4.34
C MET A 64 9.15 -5.40 -5.43
N VAL A 65 8.70 -5.32 -6.68
CA VAL A 65 9.58 -5.37 -7.85
C VAL A 65 10.67 -4.32 -7.74
N ASP A 66 11.90 -4.80 -7.96
CA ASP A 66 13.11 -4.05 -7.74
C ASP A 66 13.31 -2.90 -8.76
N TYR A 67 13.95 -1.81 -8.33
CA TYR A 67 14.22 -0.62 -9.16
C TYR A 67 15.08 -0.87 -10.41
N GLY A 68 15.69 -2.05 -10.52
CA GLY A 68 16.50 -2.45 -11.68
C GLY A 68 15.69 -2.66 -12.96
N PHE A 69 14.37 -2.89 -12.86
CA PHE A 69 13.50 -3.07 -14.01
C PHE A 69 12.95 -1.72 -14.49
N LYS A 70 13.28 -1.33 -15.73
CA LYS A 70 12.68 -0.17 -16.38
C LYS A 70 11.20 -0.46 -16.65
N PHE A 71 10.33 0.13 -15.85
CA PHE A 71 8.88 0.09 -16.08
C PHE A 71 8.55 0.86 -17.37
N LYS A 72 8.18 0.12 -18.41
CA LYS A 72 7.78 0.69 -19.69
C LYS A 72 6.29 1.01 -19.66
N THR A 73 5.88 1.96 -20.52
CA THR A 73 4.49 2.41 -20.60
C THR A 73 3.53 1.23 -20.81
N PRO A 74 2.60 0.97 -19.87
CA PRO A 74 1.63 -0.09 -20.01
C PRO A 74 0.59 0.25 -21.08
N THR A 75 0.03 -0.79 -21.69
CA THR A 75 -1.05 -0.66 -22.70
C THR A 75 -2.28 -1.43 -22.23
N ALA A 76 -3.40 -0.73 -22.01
CA ALA A 76 -4.68 -1.36 -21.74
C ALA A 76 -5.27 -1.96 -23.03
N ARG A 77 -5.91 -3.13 -22.89
CA ARG A 77 -6.54 -3.91 -23.96
C ARG A 77 -7.83 -4.53 -23.41
N THR A 78 -8.80 -4.79 -24.27
CA THR A 78 -9.92 -5.68 -23.93
C THR A 78 -9.42 -7.13 -23.97
N ILE A 79 -9.83 -7.97 -23.02
CA ILE A 79 -9.37 -9.37 -22.94
C ILE A 79 -9.71 -10.13 -24.23
N SER A 80 -10.90 -9.90 -24.80
CA SER A 80 -11.32 -10.49 -26.07
C SER A 80 -10.46 -10.10 -27.28
N SER A 81 -9.68 -9.02 -27.18
CA SER A 81 -8.79 -8.53 -28.26
C SER A 81 -7.34 -9.01 -28.11
N LEU A 82 -7.03 -9.80 -27.08
CA LEU A 82 -5.68 -10.29 -26.84
C LEU A 82 -5.35 -11.41 -27.84
N PRO A 83 -4.14 -11.41 -28.42
CA PRO A 83 -3.70 -12.52 -29.24
C PRO A 83 -3.50 -13.76 -28.36
N ALA A 84 -3.74 -14.95 -28.92
CA ALA A 84 -3.56 -16.23 -28.22
C ALA A 84 -2.14 -16.42 -27.64
N THR A 85 -1.15 -15.76 -28.22
CA THR A 85 0.25 -15.78 -27.76
C THR A 85 0.53 -14.92 -26.53
N LYS A 86 -0.44 -14.14 -26.05
CA LYS A 86 -0.32 -13.29 -24.85
C LYS A 86 -1.51 -13.49 -23.92
N PRO A 87 -1.63 -14.68 -23.30
CA PRO A 87 -2.67 -14.93 -22.33
C PRO A 87 -2.52 -14.02 -21.11
N VAL A 88 -3.64 -13.80 -20.41
CA VAL A 88 -3.65 -13.13 -19.12
C VAL A 88 -2.94 -14.04 -18.11
N ILE A 89 -2.00 -13.47 -17.35
CA ILE A 89 -1.28 -14.19 -16.30
C ILE A 89 -2.24 -14.49 -15.15
N THR A 90 -2.20 -15.73 -14.66
CA THR A 90 -3.00 -16.21 -13.53
C THR A 90 -2.36 -15.83 -12.20
N ALA A 91 -3.18 -15.66 -11.15
CA ALA A 91 -2.73 -15.15 -9.84
C ALA A 91 -1.70 -16.07 -9.14
N ASP A 92 -1.80 -17.38 -9.37
CA ASP A 92 -0.87 -18.40 -8.86
C ASP A 92 0.55 -18.28 -9.45
N SER A 93 0.67 -17.70 -10.66
CA SER A 93 1.95 -17.50 -11.34
C SER A 93 2.61 -16.15 -11.02
N ILE A 94 2.01 -15.34 -10.14
CA ILE A 94 2.50 -14.01 -9.80
C ILE A 94 3.12 -14.05 -8.39
N THR A 95 4.45 -13.89 -8.32
CA THR A 95 5.21 -13.85 -7.05
C THR A 95 5.62 -12.45 -6.64
N HIS A 96 5.70 -11.52 -7.58
CA HIS A 96 6.24 -10.17 -7.36
C HIS A 96 5.15 -9.11 -7.35
N ILE A 97 5.34 -8.07 -6.52
CA ILE A 97 4.37 -6.98 -6.37
C ILE A 97 4.83 -5.74 -7.11
N LEU A 98 4.03 -5.27 -8.07
CA LEU A 98 4.28 -4.00 -8.74
C LEU A 98 4.28 -2.85 -7.72
N ARG A 99 5.07 -1.80 -7.98
CA ARG A 99 5.08 -0.63 -7.10
C ARG A 99 3.77 0.15 -7.19
N SER A 100 3.41 0.91 -6.15
CA SER A 100 2.18 1.69 -6.13
C SER A 100 2.06 2.65 -7.32
N ASP A 101 3.15 3.34 -7.69
CA ASP A 101 3.20 4.26 -8.84
C ASP A 101 2.92 3.56 -10.19
N GLN A 102 3.39 2.31 -10.30
CA GLN A 102 3.21 1.47 -11.48
C GLN A 102 1.76 0.99 -11.57
N ILE A 103 1.19 0.55 -10.45
CA ILE A 103 -0.22 0.15 -10.34
C ILE A 103 -1.14 1.32 -10.71
N ASP A 104 -0.87 2.52 -10.19
CA ASP A 104 -1.65 3.72 -10.52
C ASP A 104 -1.54 4.09 -12.01
N THR A 105 -0.37 3.88 -12.61
CA THR A 105 -0.17 4.06 -14.05
C THR A 105 -0.98 3.05 -14.87
N CYS A 106 -1.05 1.80 -14.44
CA CYS A 106 -1.91 0.78 -15.05
C CYS A 106 -3.39 1.17 -14.94
N TYR A 107 -3.87 1.58 -13.78
CA TYR A 107 -5.26 2.01 -13.58
C TYR A 107 -5.63 3.21 -14.44
N ARG A 108 -4.75 4.20 -14.57
CA ARG A 108 -4.97 5.34 -15.49
C ARG A 108 -5.21 4.89 -16.93
N LYS A 109 -4.50 3.86 -17.40
CA LYS A 109 -4.70 3.29 -18.75
C LYS A 109 -6.02 2.53 -18.85
N VAL A 110 -6.40 1.77 -17.81
CA VAL A 110 -7.69 1.07 -17.76
C VAL A 110 -8.85 2.06 -17.83
N VAL A 111 -8.83 3.10 -17.00
CA VAL A 111 -9.86 4.15 -16.98
C VAL A 111 -9.92 4.90 -18.32
N ALA A 112 -8.78 5.23 -18.92
CA ALA A 112 -8.74 5.88 -20.22
C ALA A 112 -9.37 5.02 -21.32
N LEU A 113 -9.11 3.71 -21.31
CA LEU A 113 -9.71 2.78 -22.26
C LEU A 113 -11.21 2.58 -22.00
N GLN A 114 -11.61 2.47 -20.74
CA GLN A 114 -13.01 2.32 -20.35
C GLN A 114 -13.84 3.53 -20.80
N ARG A 115 -13.33 4.75 -20.61
CA ARG A 115 -13.94 5.98 -21.13
C ARG A 115 -14.02 6.03 -22.65
N LYS A 116 -13.09 5.38 -23.35
CA LYS A 116 -13.13 5.31 -24.82
C LYS A 116 -14.20 4.34 -25.33
N LEU A 117 -14.50 3.28 -24.57
CA LEU A 117 -15.40 2.20 -24.98
C LEU A 117 -16.82 2.30 -24.39
N ASN A 118 -17.07 3.27 -23.50
CA ASN A 118 -18.36 3.66 -22.89
C ASN A 118 -19.23 2.57 -22.19
N THR A 119 -18.89 1.28 -22.27
CA THR A 119 -19.73 0.19 -21.71
C THR A 119 -18.95 -1.03 -21.21
N VAL A 120 -17.61 -1.02 -21.27
CA VAL A 120 -16.80 -2.19 -20.92
C VAL A 120 -16.57 -2.24 -19.42
N SER A 121 -16.92 -3.38 -18.81
CA SER A 121 -16.61 -3.67 -17.40
C SER A 121 -15.09 -3.69 -17.16
N GLU A 122 -14.65 -3.19 -16.02
CA GLU A 122 -13.24 -3.25 -15.59
C GLU A 122 -12.69 -4.69 -15.63
N ASN A 123 -13.52 -5.70 -15.37
CA ASN A 123 -13.12 -7.10 -15.38
C ASN A 123 -12.89 -7.66 -16.79
N ALA A 124 -13.39 -6.99 -17.83
CA ALA A 124 -13.15 -7.36 -19.23
C ALA A 124 -11.89 -6.70 -19.81
N LEU A 125 -11.15 -5.95 -18.99
CA LEU A 125 -9.94 -5.23 -19.39
C LEU A 125 -8.70 -5.89 -18.79
N ALA A 126 -7.60 -5.78 -19.53
CA ALA A 126 -6.28 -6.20 -19.12
C ALA A 126 -5.23 -5.15 -19.52
N VAL A 127 -4.09 -5.20 -18.85
CA VAL A 127 -2.97 -4.30 -19.06
C VAL A 127 -1.75 -5.13 -19.45
N ASN A 128 -1.26 -4.90 -20.66
CA ASN A 128 0.01 -5.43 -21.10
C ASN A 128 1.14 -4.52 -20.59
N ILE A 129 1.97 -5.06 -19.72
CA ILE A 129 3.13 -4.40 -19.14
C ILE A 129 4.38 -5.02 -19.77
N PRO A 130 5.11 -4.30 -20.64
CA PRO A 130 6.28 -4.86 -21.30
C PRO A 130 7.33 -5.32 -20.28
N GLY A 131 7.73 -6.60 -20.36
CA GLY A 131 8.68 -7.24 -19.44
C GLY A 131 8.03 -7.96 -18.26
N PHE A 132 6.74 -7.75 -18.00
CA PHE A 132 5.99 -8.40 -16.92
C PHE A 132 4.84 -9.27 -17.45
N GLY A 133 4.29 -8.94 -18.63
CA GLY A 133 3.21 -9.67 -19.27
C GLY A 133 1.85 -8.99 -19.13
N VAL A 134 0.78 -9.76 -19.32
CA VAL A 134 -0.60 -9.24 -19.39
C VAL A 134 -1.34 -9.52 -18.09
N TYR A 135 -1.74 -8.47 -17.39
CA TYR A 135 -2.45 -8.53 -16.11
C TYR A 135 -3.91 -8.16 -16.30
N SER A 136 -4.85 -8.93 -15.77
CA SER A 136 -6.21 -8.43 -15.57
C SER A 136 -6.24 -7.42 -14.42
N THR A 137 -7.38 -6.76 -14.25
CA THR A 137 -7.58 -5.75 -13.21
C THR A 137 -7.64 -6.35 -11.80
N LYS A 138 -8.05 -7.62 -11.66
CA LYS A 138 -8.11 -8.32 -10.36
C LYS A 138 -6.72 -8.45 -9.70
N PRO A 139 -5.68 -9.03 -10.34
CA PRO A 139 -4.33 -9.03 -9.78
C PRO A 139 -3.78 -7.66 -9.37
N LEU A 140 -4.02 -6.63 -10.20
CA LEU A 140 -3.60 -5.26 -9.89
C LEU A 140 -4.28 -4.72 -8.63
N ARG A 141 -5.56 -5.07 -8.42
CA ARG A 141 -6.31 -4.73 -7.20
C ARG A 141 -5.74 -5.43 -5.99
N THR A 142 -5.41 -6.72 -6.10
CA THR A 142 -4.79 -7.50 -5.03
C THR A 142 -3.44 -6.89 -4.63
N MET A 143 -2.59 -6.53 -5.60
CA MET A 143 -1.32 -5.84 -5.34
C MET A 143 -1.54 -4.48 -4.64
N LYS A 144 -2.55 -3.71 -5.07
CA LYS A 144 -2.91 -2.44 -4.42
C LYS A 144 -3.34 -2.65 -2.96
N ALA A 145 -4.16 -3.68 -2.71
CA ALA A 145 -4.60 -4.05 -1.37
C ALA A 145 -3.41 -4.50 -0.49
N TRP A 146 -2.44 -5.22 -1.06
CA TRP A 146 -1.20 -5.58 -0.38
C TRP A 146 -0.40 -4.36 0.08
N HIS A 147 -0.26 -3.32 -0.75
CA HIS A 147 0.42 -2.08 -0.35
C HIS A 147 -0.28 -1.40 0.82
N ALA A 148 -1.60 -1.28 0.76
CA ALA A 148 -2.40 -0.69 1.83
C ALA A 148 -2.25 -1.48 3.13
N ALA A 149 -2.44 -2.81 3.08
CA ALA A 149 -2.31 -3.69 4.23
C ALA A 149 -0.89 -3.68 4.84
N THR A 150 0.14 -3.66 4.01
CA THR A 150 1.54 -3.58 4.46
C THR A 150 1.83 -2.25 5.14
N LYS A 151 1.26 -1.14 4.67
CA LYS A 151 1.34 0.16 5.35
C LYS A 151 0.67 0.09 6.72
N THR A 152 -0.54 -0.46 6.80
CA THR A 152 -1.26 -0.64 8.07
C THR A 152 -0.51 -1.52 9.05
N ASN A 153 0.06 -2.65 8.61
CA ASN A 153 0.86 -3.54 9.46
C ASN A 153 2.07 -2.81 10.06
N LYS A 154 2.76 -1.96 9.28
CA LYS A 154 3.86 -1.13 9.80
C LYS A 154 3.40 -0.13 10.86
N LEU A 155 2.18 0.40 10.74
CA LEU A 155 1.60 1.28 11.75
C LEU A 155 1.24 0.50 13.02
N VAL A 156 0.71 -0.72 12.88
CA VAL A 156 0.48 -1.63 14.01
C VAL A 156 1.80 -1.94 14.73
N GLU A 157 2.86 -2.32 14.02
CA GLU A 157 4.18 -2.57 14.61
C GLU A 157 4.70 -1.36 15.39
N LYS A 158 4.65 -0.17 14.79
CA LYS A 158 5.02 1.08 15.47
C LYS A 158 4.18 1.32 16.72
N ALA A 159 2.88 1.05 16.64
CA ALA A 159 2.00 1.22 17.78
C ALA A 159 2.35 0.28 18.93
N LEU A 160 2.63 -0.98 18.61
CA LEU A 160 3.08 -1.97 19.60
C LEU A 160 4.42 -1.57 20.23
N THR A 161 5.38 -1.12 19.42
CA THR A 161 6.66 -0.61 19.94
C THR A 161 6.45 0.58 20.88
N TRP A 162 5.61 1.54 20.49
CA TRP A 162 5.34 2.72 21.31
C TRP A 162 4.63 2.37 22.63
N VAL A 163 3.57 1.56 22.60
CA VAL A 163 2.84 1.13 23.80
C VAL A 163 3.79 0.48 24.82
N ASN A 164 4.70 -0.37 24.35
CA ASN A 164 5.68 -1.04 25.21
C ASN A 164 6.74 -0.09 25.81
N THR A 165 6.83 1.15 25.35
CA THR A 165 7.75 2.17 25.92
C THR A 165 7.09 3.06 26.97
N ILE A 166 5.77 2.96 27.16
CA ILE A 166 5.04 3.79 28.13
C ILE A 166 5.29 3.25 29.53
N ASP A 167 5.87 4.09 30.39
CA ASP A 167 6.00 3.81 31.81
C ASP A 167 4.77 4.33 32.57
N PHE A 168 3.82 3.43 32.84
CA PHE A 168 2.62 3.74 33.61
C PHE A 168 2.87 3.90 35.11
N THR A 169 4.09 3.61 35.59
CA THR A 169 4.46 3.78 37.01
C THR A 169 4.87 5.21 37.36
N LEU A 170 5.09 6.05 36.35
CA LEU A 170 5.51 7.42 36.52
C LEU A 170 4.44 8.25 37.25
N ALA A 171 4.86 8.99 38.28
CA ALA A 171 3.97 9.81 39.08
C ALA A 171 3.41 10.98 38.24
N MET A 172 2.14 10.89 37.85
CA MET A 172 1.44 11.89 37.04
C MET A 172 0.36 12.61 37.85
N PRO A 173 0.16 13.93 37.67
CA PRO A 173 -0.99 14.63 38.23
C PRO A 173 -2.30 13.97 37.77
N SER A 174 -3.28 13.87 38.66
CA SER A 174 -4.55 13.16 38.40
C SER A 174 -5.23 13.52 37.07
N PRO A 175 -5.26 14.79 36.60
CA PRO A 175 -5.88 15.12 35.31
C PRO A 175 -5.19 14.52 34.07
N PHE A 176 -3.92 14.11 34.20
CA PHE A 176 -3.11 13.55 33.12
C PHE A 176 -2.77 12.07 33.34
N LYS A 177 -3.21 11.49 34.45
CA LYS A 177 -2.98 10.08 34.75
C LYS A 177 -3.87 9.22 33.85
N VAL A 178 -3.24 8.32 33.10
CA VAL A 178 -3.91 7.32 32.28
C VAL A 178 -3.53 5.96 32.81
N ASP A 179 -4.51 5.14 33.19
CA ASP A 179 -4.26 3.78 33.64
C ASP A 179 -3.94 2.86 32.46
N GLU A 180 -3.06 1.89 32.69
CA GLU A 180 -2.72 0.88 31.69
C GLU A 180 -3.98 0.08 31.31
N HIS A 181 -4.28 0.00 30.02
CA HIS A 181 -5.36 -0.82 29.52
C HIS A 181 -4.81 -2.21 29.14
N PRO A 182 -5.12 -3.29 29.89
CA PRO A 182 -4.48 -4.60 29.73
C PRO A 182 -4.70 -5.23 28.35
N GLU A 183 -5.84 -4.96 27.71
CA GLU A 183 -6.14 -5.48 26.37
C GLU A 183 -5.70 -4.56 25.21
N LEU A 184 -4.99 -3.45 25.46
CA LEU A 184 -4.67 -2.47 24.40
C LEU A 184 -3.90 -3.11 23.24
N ILE A 185 -2.88 -3.91 23.55
CA ILE A 185 -2.08 -4.64 22.56
C ILE A 185 -2.95 -5.61 21.75
N ALA A 186 -3.84 -6.35 22.40
CA ALA A 186 -4.74 -7.27 21.74
C ALA A 186 -5.72 -6.54 20.81
N LYS A 187 -6.29 -5.42 21.27
CA LYS A 187 -7.19 -4.56 20.49
C LYS A 187 -6.51 -3.94 19.29
N VAL A 188 -5.26 -3.49 19.44
CA VAL A 188 -4.47 -2.93 18.32
C VAL A 188 -4.19 -4.01 17.26
N LYS A 189 -3.85 -5.23 17.68
CA LYS A 189 -3.60 -6.35 16.77
C LYS A 189 -4.86 -6.86 16.05
N SER A 190 -6.04 -6.69 16.64
CA SER A 190 -7.31 -7.15 16.09
C SER A 190 -8.02 -6.11 15.19
N ILE A 191 -7.42 -4.93 14.98
CA ILE A 191 -7.96 -3.94 14.03
C ILE A 191 -7.94 -4.55 12.61
N PRO A 192 -9.10 -4.61 11.92
CA PRO A 192 -9.13 -5.08 10.54
C PRO A 192 -8.37 -4.12 9.63
N LEU A 193 -7.47 -4.66 8.78
CA LEU A 193 -6.50 -3.87 8.01
C LEU A 193 -7.12 -2.92 7.00
N SER A 194 -8.30 -3.27 6.49
CA SER A 194 -9.07 -2.50 5.50
C SER A 194 -10.13 -1.59 6.13
N SER A 195 -10.29 -1.60 7.45
CA SER A 195 -11.33 -0.83 8.12
C SER A 195 -10.92 0.62 8.35
N ARG A 196 -11.91 1.52 8.43
CA ARG A 196 -11.69 2.92 8.84
C ARG A 196 -11.01 3.03 10.22
N LYS A 197 -11.20 2.04 11.09
CA LYS A 197 -10.52 1.99 12.41
C LYS A 197 -9.00 1.92 12.28
N ALA A 198 -8.47 1.41 11.17
CA ALA A 198 -7.03 1.40 10.91
C ALA A 198 -6.44 2.81 10.78
N GLU A 199 -7.23 3.82 10.41
CA GLU A 199 -6.81 5.22 10.37
C GLU A 199 -6.38 5.72 11.75
N LEU A 200 -6.98 5.21 12.83
CA LEU A 200 -6.59 5.58 14.21
C LEU A 200 -5.14 5.22 14.53
N LEU A 201 -4.53 4.28 13.80
CA LEU A 201 -3.11 3.96 13.99
C LEU A 201 -2.17 5.12 13.61
N ASP A 202 -2.66 6.09 12.83
CA ASP A 202 -1.91 7.33 12.57
C ASP A 202 -1.72 8.18 13.84
N LEU A 203 -2.52 7.98 14.90
CA LEU A 203 -2.29 8.64 16.20
C LEU A 203 -1.02 8.18 16.90
N VAL A 204 -0.58 6.97 16.60
CA VAL A 204 0.64 6.37 17.20
C VAL A 204 1.84 6.52 16.27
N GLY A 205 1.59 6.77 14.99
CA GLY A 205 2.61 7.23 14.07
C GLY A 205 3.01 8.67 14.38
N LYS A 206 4.28 9.03 14.20
CA LYS A 206 4.68 10.42 13.96
C LYS A 206 4.21 10.89 12.57
N THR A 207 3.01 10.48 12.15
CA THR A 207 2.41 10.73 10.84
C THR A 207 1.43 11.89 10.96
N CYS A 208 1.18 12.57 9.83
CA CYS A 208 0.16 13.62 9.80
C CYS A 208 -1.21 13.00 10.11
N LEU A 209 -1.95 13.63 11.03
CA LEU A 209 -3.33 13.25 11.30
C LEU A 209 -4.22 13.72 10.15
N SER A 210 -5.11 12.86 9.70
CA SER A 210 -6.16 13.26 8.75
C SER A 210 -7.25 14.07 9.46
N ASP A 211 -8.05 14.80 8.70
CA ASP A 211 -9.23 15.52 9.22
C ASP A 211 -10.19 14.56 9.95
N ASP A 212 -10.35 13.34 9.42
CA ASP A 212 -11.18 12.29 10.02
C ASP A 212 -10.65 11.82 11.38
N ASN A 213 -9.33 11.70 11.52
CA ASN A 213 -8.69 11.38 12.80
C ASN A 213 -8.96 12.48 13.83
N ILE A 214 -8.78 13.74 13.43
CA ILE A 214 -8.99 14.90 14.31
C ILE A 214 -10.46 14.94 14.73
N ASN A 215 -11.40 14.84 13.79
CA ASN A 215 -12.82 14.83 14.08
C ASN A 215 -13.20 13.71 15.07
N THR A 216 -12.67 12.50 14.86
CA THR A 216 -12.94 11.35 15.75
C THR A 216 -12.41 11.59 17.16
N VAL A 217 -11.18 12.11 17.29
CA VAL A 217 -10.56 12.39 18.59
C VAL A 217 -11.28 13.54 19.31
N MET A 218 -11.58 14.63 18.60
CA MET A 218 -12.27 15.79 19.17
C MET A 218 -13.68 15.42 19.63
N ALA A 219 -14.44 14.68 18.83
CA ALA A 219 -15.75 14.15 19.21
C ALA A 219 -15.68 13.29 20.47
N LYS A 220 -14.67 12.42 20.58
CA LYS A 220 -14.54 11.52 21.74
C LYS A 220 -14.11 12.24 23.02
N LEU A 221 -13.22 13.24 22.91
CA LEU A 221 -12.69 13.98 24.06
C LEU A 221 -13.64 15.09 24.53
N PHE A 222 -14.29 15.78 23.60
CA PHE A 222 -15.03 17.01 23.88
C PHE A 222 -16.52 16.93 23.55
N GLY A 223 -16.99 15.92 22.80
CA GLY A 223 -18.40 15.76 22.44
C GLY A 223 -19.36 15.75 23.64
N PRO A 224 -19.01 15.17 24.80
CA PRO A 224 -19.85 15.24 26.00
C PRO A 224 -19.95 16.63 26.65
N ARG A 225 -19.13 17.61 26.24
CA ARG A 225 -19.07 18.94 26.88
C ARG A 225 -20.03 19.89 26.19
N SER A 226 -21.03 20.40 26.92
CA SER A 226 -22.03 21.35 26.39
C SER A 226 -21.47 22.73 26.08
N ASN A 227 -20.28 23.07 26.57
CA ASN A 227 -19.63 24.37 26.39
C ASN A 227 -18.56 24.37 25.29
N VAL A 228 -18.41 23.27 24.53
CA VAL A 228 -17.42 23.16 23.46
C VAL A 228 -18.14 22.86 22.15
N MET A 229 -17.85 23.66 21.12
CA MET A 229 -18.26 23.38 19.74
C MET A 229 -17.09 22.76 18.99
N ILE A 230 -17.28 21.56 18.47
CA ILE A 230 -16.30 20.90 17.61
C ILE A 230 -16.58 21.37 16.18
N VAL A 231 -15.60 22.03 15.57
CA VAL A 231 -15.68 22.51 14.19
C VAL A 231 -14.88 21.57 13.30
N ASP A 232 -15.48 21.12 12.21
CA ASP A 232 -14.81 20.28 11.22
C ASP A 232 -13.65 21.04 10.57
N PRO A 233 -12.41 20.49 10.54
CA PRO A 233 -11.27 21.12 9.88
C PRO A 233 -11.54 21.57 8.44
N TRP A 234 -12.42 20.87 7.71
CA TRP A 234 -12.81 21.25 6.35
C TRP A 234 -13.46 22.63 6.26
N LEU A 235 -14.20 23.03 7.30
CA LEU A 235 -14.89 24.32 7.35
C LEU A 235 -13.90 25.49 7.52
N ILE A 236 -12.72 25.25 8.06
CA ILE A 236 -11.70 26.28 8.29
C ILE A 236 -10.95 26.59 6.99
N GLY A 237 -10.60 25.58 6.19
CA GLY A 237 -9.87 25.77 4.92
C GLY A 237 -10.67 26.52 3.85
N SER A 238 -12.01 26.52 3.92
CA SER A 238 -12.86 27.26 2.99
C SER A 238 -12.84 28.77 3.24
N ILE A 239 -12.55 29.22 4.47
CA ILE A 239 -12.61 30.63 4.88
C ILE A 239 -11.48 31.46 4.24
N GLU A 240 -10.33 30.85 3.91
CA GLU A 240 -9.20 31.57 3.28
C GLU A 240 -9.40 31.85 1.78
N SER A 241 -10.37 31.21 1.12
CA SER A 241 -10.61 31.38 -0.33
C SER A 241 -11.56 32.52 -0.70
N ASN A 242 -12.18 33.20 0.27
CA ASN A 242 -13.15 34.27 0.03
C ASN A 242 -12.61 35.70 0.21
N ASN A 243 -11.30 35.88 0.39
CA ASN A 243 -10.68 37.21 0.54
C ASN A 243 -9.71 37.55 -0.61
N SER A 244 -10.14 37.33 -1.85
CA SER A 244 -9.54 37.96 -3.03
C SER A 244 -10.64 38.53 -3.92
N ARG A 245 -11.03 39.77 -3.63
CA ARG A 245 -11.69 40.69 -4.56
C ARG A 245 -10.93 42.01 -4.57
#